data_AF-A0A317CU80-F1
#
_entry.id   AF-A0A317CU80-F1
#
_cell.length_a   1.000
_cell.length_b   1.000
_cell.length_c   1.000
_cell.angle_alpha   90.00
_cell.angle_beta   90.00
_cell.angle_gamma   90.00
#
_symmetry.space_group_name_H-M   'P 1'
#
loop_
_entity.id
_entity.type
_entity.pdbx_description
1 polymer ?
#
loop_
_entity_poly.entity_id
_entity_poly.type
_entity_poly.pdbx_seq_one_letter_code
_entity_poly.pdbx_strand_id
1 'polypeptide(L)'
;MFGLLLFFVALFASITSITVLYRRKPYKTLTPEKPRIVFFPKYLASYQRDDADVEHTITQLGFSRDPLTGLYRRGLVRSGLTTKSVKLTISVDREKKEIAVYSTFFGILLDNGDLWQVTHDIVNGLEPQPD
;
A
#
# COMPACT_ATOMS: atom_id res chain seq x y z
N MET A 1 -7.82 -37.68 -7.49
CA MET A 1 -8.03 -36.52 -8.38
C MET A 1 -9.12 -35.58 -7.88
N PHE A 2 -10.27 -36.07 -7.39
CA PHE A 2 -11.37 -35.22 -6.93
C PHE A 2 -11.02 -34.28 -5.75
N GLY A 3 -10.27 -34.77 -4.75
CA GLY A 3 -9.83 -33.94 -3.62
C GLY A 3 -8.87 -32.81 -4.00
N LEU A 4 -7.96 -33.07 -4.96
CA LEU A 4 -7.04 -32.06 -5.48
C LEU A 4 -7.79 -30.95 -6.24
N LEU A 5 -8.79 -31.34 -7.04
CA LEU A 5 -9.64 -30.39 -7.76
C LEU A 5 -10.43 -29.51 -6.77
N LEU A 6 -11.07 -30.10 -5.76
CA LEU A 6 -11.80 -29.36 -4.73
C LEU A 6 -10.89 -28.40 -3.96
N PHE A 7 -9.66 -28.82 -3.66
CA PHE A 7 -8.66 -27.95 -3.03
C PHE A 7 -8.36 -26.71 -3.88
N PHE A 8 -8.09 -26.88 -5.18
CA PHE A 8 -7.85 -25.74 -6.07
C PHE A 8 -9.08 -24.82 -6.18
N VAL A 9 -10.28 -25.38 -6.30
CA VAL A 9 -11.52 -24.59 -6.34
C VAL A 9 -11.68 -23.77 -5.06
N ALA A 10 -11.52 -24.37 -3.89
CA ALA A 10 -11.61 -23.68 -2.61
C ALA A 10 -10.54 -22.59 -2.46
N LEU A 11 -9.31 -22.85 -2.94
CA LEU A 11 -8.21 -21.89 -2.94
C LEU A 11 -8.52 -20.68 -3.82
N PHE A 12 -8.92 -20.90 -5.08
CA PHE A 12 -9.27 -19.83 -6.00
C PHE A 12 -10.47 -19.02 -5.52
N ALA A 13 -11.49 -19.69 -4.97
CA ALA A 13 -12.65 -19.02 -4.37
C ALA A 13 -12.21 -18.12 -3.20
N SER A 14 -11.37 -18.62 -2.30
CA SER A 14 -10.88 -17.88 -1.14
C SER A 14 -10.07 -16.64 -1.55
N ILE A 15 -9.14 -16.78 -2.48
CA ILE A 15 -8.32 -15.67 -2.99
C ILE A 15 -9.21 -14.60 -3.64
N THR A 16 -10.21 -15.04 -4.43
CA THR A 16 -11.15 -14.14 -5.08
C THR A 16 -11.99 -13.38 -4.05
N SER A 17 -12.53 -14.08 -3.04
CA SER A 17 -13.30 -13.47 -1.95
C SER A 17 -12.49 -12.44 -1.16
N ILE A 18 -11.24 -12.77 -0.80
CA ILE A 18 -10.33 -11.85 -0.09
C ILE A 18 -10.04 -10.61 -0.94
N THR A 19 -9.76 -10.80 -2.23
CA THR A 19 -9.46 -9.71 -3.16
C THR A 19 -10.67 -8.77 -3.31
N VAL A 20 -11.87 -9.32 -3.48
CA VAL A 20 -13.11 -8.55 -3.58
C VAL A 20 -13.39 -7.79 -2.28
N LEU A 21 -13.23 -8.44 -1.14
CA LEU A 21 -13.42 -7.82 0.17
C LEU A 21 -12.46 -6.65 0.37
N TYR A 22 -11.17 -6.86 0.09
CA TYR A 22 -10.16 -5.82 0.17
C TYR A 22 -10.47 -4.65 -0.76
N ARG A 23 -10.86 -4.89 -2.02
CA ARG A 23 -11.22 -3.83 -2.97
C ARG A 23 -12.42 -3.00 -2.51
N ARG A 24 -13.44 -3.64 -1.92
CA ARG A 24 -14.67 -2.98 -1.45
C ARG A 24 -14.51 -2.18 -0.16
N LYS A 25 -13.51 -2.48 0.68
CA LYS A 25 -13.29 -1.71 1.92
C LYS A 25 -13.01 -0.24 1.58
N PRO A 26 -13.50 0.74 2.33
CA PRO A 26 -13.12 2.13 2.11
C PRO A 26 -11.64 2.37 2.45
N TYR A 27 -11.08 3.47 1.95
CA TYR A 27 -9.80 3.97 2.44
C TYR A 27 -9.97 4.46 3.87
N LYS A 28 -8.96 4.23 4.70
CA LYS A 28 -8.85 4.79 6.04
C LYS A 28 -8.12 6.12 5.94
N THR A 29 -8.58 7.14 6.64
CA THR A 29 -7.80 8.35 6.80
C THR A 29 -6.53 8.05 7.58
N LEU A 30 -5.42 8.65 7.19
CA LEU A 30 -4.17 8.53 7.95
C LEU A 30 -4.35 9.10 9.36
N THR A 31 -4.11 8.27 10.37
CA THR A 31 -4.14 8.68 11.78
C THR A 31 -2.79 9.23 12.22
N PRO A 32 -2.73 10.14 13.22
CA PRO A 32 -1.46 10.65 13.75
C PRO A 32 -0.60 9.56 14.40
N GLU A 33 -1.24 8.55 14.99
CA GLU A 33 -0.55 7.45 15.66
C GLU A 33 -0.44 6.22 14.78
N LYS A 34 0.74 5.58 14.82
CA LYS A 34 1.02 4.32 14.13
C LYS A 34 0.22 3.17 14.76
N PRO A 35 -0.67 2.51 14.01
CA PRO A 35 -1.39 1.36 14.52
C PRO A 35 -0.46 0.15 14.66
N ARG A 36 -0.65 -0.65 15.71
CA ARG A 36 0.12 -1.89 15.93
C ARG A 36 -0.22 -2.99 14.92
N ILE A 37 -1.49 -3.13 14.59
CA ILE A 37 -2.03 -4.14 13.67
C ILE A 37 -3.19 -3.53 12.89
N VAL A 38 -3.20 -3.70 11.57
CA VAL A 38 -4.27 -3.18 10.71
C VAL A 38 -4.79 -4.25 9.77
N PHE A 39 -6.11 -4.45 9.81
CA PHE A 39 -6.79 -5.29 8.81
C PHE A 39 -7.14 -4.48 7.56
N PHE A 40 -6.85 -5.07 6.40
CA PHE A 40 -7.09 -4.48 5.08
C PHE A 40 -6.55 -3.05 4.97
N PRO A 41 -5.25 -2.81 5.21
CA PRO A 41 -4.70 -1.46 5.22
C PRO A 41 -4.81 -0.85 3.82
N LYS A 42 -5.48 0.31 3.77
CA LYS A 42 -5.62 1.20 2.62
C LYS A 42 -5.75 2.60 3.18
N TYR A 43 -4.88 3.51 2.76
CA TYR A 43 -4.84 4.84 3.34
C TYR A 43 -5.15 5.91 2.32
N LEU A 44 -5.88 6.93 2.77
CA LEU A 44 -6.03 8.22 2.11
C LEU A 44 -5.44 9.27 3.06
N ALA A 45 -4.60 10.15 2.54
CA ALA A 45 -3.95 11.19 3.33
C ALA A 45 -3.85 12.47 2.52
N SER A 46 -4.21 13.59 3.14
CA SER A 46 -3.95 14.91 2.58
C SER A 46 -2.52 15.35 2.95
N TYR A 47 -1.88 16.12 2.09
CA TYR A 47 -0.55 16.66 2.33
C TYR A 47 -0.54 18.18 2.12
N GLN A 48 0.35 18.89 2.83
CA GLN A 48 0.53 20.34 2.68
C GLN A 48 1.85 20.71 2.00
N ARG A 49 2.73 19.73 1.81
CA ARG A 49 4.04 19.88 1.18
C ARG A 49 3.90 20.20 -0.31
N ASP A 50 4.97 20.72 -0.89
CA ASP A 50 5.03 20.93 -2.35
C ASP A 50 4.94 19.59 -3.10
N ASP A 51 4.34 19.61 -4.29
CA ASP A 51 4.16 18.39 -5.08
C ASP A 51 5.51 17.77 -5.48
N ALA A 52 6.53 18.58 -5.73
CA ALA A 52 7.85 18.10 -6.08
C ALA A 52 8.52 17.37 -4.91
N ASP A 53 8.34 17.88 -3.68
CA ASP A 53 8.89 17.26 -2.47
C ASP A 53 8.20 15.92 -2.15
N VAL A 54 6.88 15.85 -2.35
CA VAL A 54 6.12 14.62 -2.20
C VAL A 54 6.56 13.60 -3.24
N GLU A 55 6.68 13.99 -4.50
CA GLU A 55 7.15 13.12 -5.59
C GLU A 55 8.60 12.65 -5.34
N HIS A 56 9.46 13.53 -4.86
CA HIS A 56 10.82 13.18 -4.45
C HIS A 56 10.81 12.12 -3.34
N THR A 57 9.98 12.30 -2.31
CA THR A 57 9.86 11.34 -1.21
C THR A 57 9.34 9.97 -1.71
N ILE A 58 8.34 9.97 -2.59
CA ILE A 58 7.79 8.74 -3.20
C ILE A 58 8.90 7.98 -3.96
N THR A 59 9.73 8.69 -4.72
CA THR A 59 10.85 8.07 -5.46
C THR A 59 11.97 7.59 -4.55
N GLN A 60 12.31 8.32 -3.49
CA GLN A 60 13.26 7.87 -2.45
C GLN A 60 12.79 6.59 -1.74
N LEU A 61 11.47 6.46 -1.52
CA LEU A 61 10.85 5.24 -1.01
C LEU A 61 10.84 4.09 -2.04
N GLY A 62 11.45 4.26 -3.21
CA GLY A 62 11.64 3.21 -4.21
C GLY A 62 10.43 2.95 -5.10
N PHE A 63 9.49 3.90 -5.18
CA PHE A 63 8.38 3.81 -6.14
C PHE A 63 8.78 4.43 -7.47
N SER A 64 8.34 3.81 -8.56
CA SER A 64 8.48 4.32 -9.93
C SER A 64 7.12 4.75 -10.48
N ARG A 65 7.07 5.92 -11.12
CA ARG A 65 5.85 6.41 -11.79
C ARG A 65 5.60 5.66 -13.10
N ASP A 66 4.39 5.16 -13.28
CA ASP A 66 3.93 4.58 -14.54
C ASP A 66 3.49 5.74 -15.48
N PRO A 67 4.13 5.93 -16.65
CA PRO A 67 3.83 7.06 -17.52
C PRO A 67 2.44 6.97 -18.17
N LEU A 68 1.86 5.77 -18.27
CA LEU A 68 0.55 5.56 -18.89
C LEU A 68 -0.59 5.82 -17.91
N THR A 69 -0.41 5.40 -16.65
CA THR A 69 -1.48 5.51 -15.64
C THR A 69 -1.29 6.67 -14.68
N GLY A 70 -0.09 7.25 -14.61
CA GLY A 70 0.29 8.26 -13.63
C GLY A 70 0.45 7.72 -12.20
N LEU A 71 0.17 6.44 -11.96
CA LEU A 71 0.28 5.78 -10.67
C LEU A 71 1.73 5.43 -10.35
N TYR A 72 2.12 5.56 -9.09
CA TYR A 72 3.42 5.09 -8.64
C TYR A 72 3.30 3.66 -8.17
N ARG A 73 4.27 2.83 -8.52
CA ARG A 73 4.31 1.43 -8.14
C ARG A 73 5.67 1.07 -7.58
N ARG A 74 5.65 0.26 -6.53
CA ARG A 74 6.85 -0.36 -5.98
C ARG A 74 6.67 -1.86 -5.97
N GLY A 75 7.66 -2.54 -6.57
CA GLY A 75 7.82 -3.98 -6.44
C GLY A 75 8.48 -4.36 -5.11
N LEU A 76 8.48 -5.66 -4.82
CA LEU A 76 9.19 -6.38 -3.75
C LEU A 76 9.89 -5.50 -2.68
N VAL A 77 9.26 -5.33 -1.51
CA VAL A 77 9.92 -4.77 -0.31
C VAL A 77 10.60 -5.92 0.43
N ARG A 78 11.93 -6.00 0.38
CA ARG A 78 12.72 -7.00 1.11
C ARG A 78 13.03 -6.47 2.51
N SER A 79 12.40 -7.04 3.53
CA SER A 79 12.79 -6.85 4.94
C SER A 79 13.21 -8.21 5.51
N GLY A 80 14.53 -8.43 5.64
CA GLY A 80 15.12 -9.65 6.19
C GLY A 80 14.91 -10.94 5.37
N LEU A 81 14.86 -12.08 6.07
CA LEU A 81 14.58 -13.44 5.53
C LEU A 81 13.11 -13.63 5.10
N THR A 82 12.24 -12.67 5.42
CA THR A 82 10.81 -12.68 5.06
C THR A 82 10.56 -11.77 3.87
N THR A 83 10.58 -12.34 2.66
CA THR A 83 10.19 -11.63 1.44
C THR A 83 8.68 -11.42 1.43
N LYS A 84 8.20 -10.31 2.01
CA LYS A 84 6.80 -9.88 1.85
C LYS A 84 6.67 -9.19 0.49
N SER A 85 6.44 -9.97 -0.56
CA SER A 85 6.25 -9.46 -1.92
C SER A 85 4.87 -8.79 -2.09
N VAL A 86 4.71 -7.58 -1.55
CA VAL A 86 3.48 -6.81 -1.72
C VAL A 86 3.70 -5.75 -2.80
N LYS A 87 2.91 -5.83 -3.88
CA LYS A 87 2.87 -4.77 -4.91
C LYS A 87 2.07 -3.60 -4.37
N LEU A 88 2.74 -2.50 -4.06
CA LEU A 88 2.11 -1.27 -3.59
C LEU A 88 1.92 -0.29 -4.74
N THR A 89 0.82 0.45 -4.65
CA THR A 89 0.41 1.48 -5.60
C THR A 89 0.12 2.76 -4.82
N ILE A 90 0.59 3.88 -5.34
CA ILE A 90 0.23 5.22 -4.87
C ILE A 90 -0.48 5.95 -6.01
N SER A 91 -1.65 6.50 -5.69
CA SER A 91 -2.34 7.47 -6.52
C SER A 91 -2.17 8.84 -5.88
N VAL A 92 -1.85 9.86 -6.67
CA VAL A 92 -1.68 11.25 -6.20
C VAL A 92 -2.70 12.12 -6.91
N ASP A 93 -3.58 12.77 -6.15
CA ASP A 93 -4.51 13.80 -6.60
C ASP A 93 -3.90 15.16 -6.23
N ARG A 94 -3.26 15.82 -7.20
CA ARG A 94 -2.56 17.09 -6.98
C ARG A 94 -3.50 18.28 -6.79
N GLU A 95 -4.72 18.19 -7.32
CA GLU A 95 -5.73 19.24 -7.18
C GLU A 95 -6.26 19.29 -5.74
N LYS A 96 -6.52 18.11 -5.15
CA LYS A 96 -6.97 18.00 -3.75
C LYS A 96 -5.84 17.93 -2.74
N LYS A 97 -4.59 17.82 -3.20
CA LYS A 97 -3.42 17.54 -2.37
C LYS A 97 -3.63 16.29 -1.51
N GLU A 98 -4.03 15.20 -2.16
CA GLU A 98 -4.27 13.91 -1.51
C GLU A 98 -3.47 12.78 -2.15
N ILE A 99 -3.05 11.81 -1.33
CA ILE A 99 -2.49 10.54 -1.77
C ILE A 99 -3.33 9.38 -1.29
N ALA A 100 -3.45 8.36 -2.13
CA ALA A 100 -4.02 7.07 -1.77
C ALA A 100 -2.96 5.97 -1.91
N VAL A 101 -2.73 5.22 -0.82
CA VAL A 101 -1.70 4.16 -0.76
C VAL A 101 -2.37 2.82 -0.49
N TYR A 102 -2.18 1.86 -1.39
CA TYR A 102 -2.86 0.57 -1.37
C TYR A 102 -2.15 -0.51 -2.21
N SER A 103 -2.46 -1.78 -1.99
CA SER A 103 -2.07 -2.90 -2.86
C SER A 103 -3.07 -3.13 -4.02
N THR A 104 -2.57 -3.35 -5.24
CA THR A 104 -3.40 -3.60 -6.44
C THR A 104 -3.60 -5.08 -6.79
N PHE A 105 -2.82 -5.99 -6.20
CA PHE A 105 -2.79 -7.41 -6.60
C PHE A 105 -3.80 -8.26 -5.83
N PHE A 106 -3.40 -8.89 -4.72
CA PHE A 106 -4.28 -9.69 -3.85
C PHE A 106 -4.79 -8.92 -2.61
N GLY A 107 -4.43 -7.64 -2.49
CA GLY A 107 -4.63 -6.86 -1.28
C GLY A 107 -3.65 -7.24 -0.18
N ILE A 108 -3.73 -6.53 0.94
CA ILE A 108 -3.00 -6.83 2.17
C ILE A 108 -4.06 -7.22 3.19
N LEU A 109 -3.99 -8.41 3.77
CA LEU A 109 -4.94 -8.81 4.80
C LEU A 109 -4.61 -8.13 6.13
N LEU A 110 -3.33 -8.13 6.49
CA LEU A 110 -2.80 -7.66 7.75
C LEU A 110 -1.44 -6.99 7.54
N ASP A 111 -1.19 -5.86 8.18
CA ASP A 111 0.15 -5.33 8.39
C ASP A 111 0.34 -4.84 9.84
N ASN A 112 1.59 -4.53 10.19
CA ASN A 112 1.95 -3.98 11.49
C ASN A 112 2.15 -2.45 11.43
N GLY A 113 1.32 -1.77 10.61
CA GLY A 113 1.47 -0.35 10.34
C GLY A 113 2.57 0.00 9.34
N ASP A 114 3.04 -0.96 8.54
CA ASP A 114 4.04 -0.72 7.49
C ASP A 114 3.49 0.21 6.40
N LEU A 115 2.25 -0.02 5.95
CA LEU A 115 1.60 0.85 4.96
C LEU A 115 1.26 2.21 5.54
N TRP A 116 0.93 2.26 6.84
CA TRP A 116 0.76 3.51 7.57
C TRP A 116 2.06 4.32 7.54
N GLN A 117 3.20 3.68 7.83
CA GLN A 117 4.51 4.35 7.83
C GLN A 117 4.84 4.91 6.45
N VAL A 118 4.69 4.11 5.40
CA VAL A 118 4.92 4.58 4.02
C VAL A 118 4.04 5.80 3.70
N THR A 119 2.78 5.76 4.11
CA THR A 119 1.85 6.88 3.87
C THR A 119 2.26 8.13 4.65
N HIS A 120 2.63 7.95 5.93
CA HIS A 120 3.12 9.00 6.81
C HIS A 120 4.39 9.66 6.26
N ASP A 121 5.37 8.85 5.87
CA ASP A 121 6.65 9.32 5.33
C ASP A 121 6.45 10.13 4.04
N ILE A 122 5.52 9.74 3.18
CA ILE A 122 5.22 10.51 1.96
C ILE A 122 4.68 11.91 2.32
N VAL A 123 3.68 11.98 3.22
CA VAL A 123 3.01 13.25 3.52
C VAL A 123 3.82 14.18 4.43
N ASN A 124 4.66 13.62 5.30
CA ASN A 124 5.43 14.39 6.28
C ASN A 124 6.92 14.50 5.93
N GLY A 125 7.42 13.69 5.00
CA GLY A 125 8.85 13.53 4.74
C GLY A 125 9.43 12.35 5.50
N LEU A 126 10.62 11.92 5.11
CA LEU A 126 11.35 10.88 5.82
C LEU A 126 11.81 11.45 7.17
N GLU A 127 11.34 10.86 8.27
CA GLU A 127 11.95 11.14 9.58
C GLU A 127 13.43 10.72 9.53
N PRO A 128 14.35 11.52 10.07
CA PRO A 128 15.73 11.10 10.23
C PRO A 128 15.74 9.87 11.14
N GLN A 129 16.24 8.75 10.62
CA GLN A 129 16.39 7.53 11.38
C GLN A 129 17.38 7.82 12.53
N PRO A 130 17.00 7.62 13.81
CA PRO A 130 17.99 7.68 14.88
C PRO A 130 18.98 6.52 14.68
N ASP A 131 20.27 6.86 14.60
CA ASP A 131 21.40 5.93 14.50
C ASP A 131 21.42 4.89 15.64
#